data_AF-A0A428WAJ5-F1
#
_entry.id   AF-A0A428WAJ5-F1
#
_cell.length_a   1.000
_cell.length_b   1.000
_cell.length_c   1.000
_cell.angle_alpha   90.00
_cell.angle_beta   90.00
_cell.angle_gamma   90.00
#
_symmetry.space_group_name_H-M   'P 1'
#
loop_
_entity.id
_entity.type
_entity.pdbx_description
1 polymer ?
#
loop_
_entity_poly.entity_id
_entity_poly.type
_entity_poly.pdbx_seq_one_letter_code
_entity_poly.pdbx_strand_id
1 'polypeptide(L)' 'MQAQLGDQIVVESGTTGGARRDGEIVGLHHADGTPPYDVRWSDTGRVTVVFPGPDAHIRHLHHEGGPDRRS' A
#
# COMPACT_ATOMS: atom_id res chain seq x y z
N MET A 1 6.48 9.33 4.47
CA MET A 1 5.89 8.23 3.68
C MET A 1 4.74 8.82 2.88
N GLN A 2 4.72 8.65 1.56
CA GLN A 2 3.69 9.21 0.67
C GLN A 2 3.16 8.12 -0.25
N ALA A 3 1.85 8.02 -0.41
CA ALA A 3 1.14 6.99 -1.16
C ALA A 3 0.28 7.56 -2.30
N GLN A 4 -0.01 6.72 -3.28
CA GLN A 4 -1.03 6.92 -4.32
C GLN A 4 -2.07 5.80 -4.24
N LEU A 5 -3.27 6.05 -4.80
CA LEU A 5 -4.28 5.02 -4.94
C LEU A 5 -3.79 3.88 -5.84
N GLY A 6 -4.00 2.64 -5.41
CA GLY A 6 -3.53 1.44 -6.09
C GLY A 6 -2.11 1.01 -5.70
N ASP A 7 -1.38 1.82 -4.93
CA ASP A 7 -0.10 1.39 -4.36
C ASP A 7 -0.28 0.23 -3.39
N GLN A 8 0.75 -0.59 -3.23
CA GLN A 8 0.75 -1.64 -2.22
C GLN A 8 1.49 -1.18 -0.97
N ILE A 9 0.87 -1.29 0.19
CA ILE A 9 1.56 -1.18 1.47
C ILE A 9 1.97 -2.57 1.94
N VAL A 10 3.16 -2.65 2.50
CA VAL A 10 3.68 -3.83 3.18
C VAL A 10 4.07 -3.41 4.59
N VAL A 11 3.57 -4.15 5.58
CA VAL A 11 3.92 -3.98 6.99
C VAL A 11 4.73 -5.20 7.39
N GLU A 12 6.02 -5.00 7.66
CA GLU A 12 6.87 -6.04 8.23
C GLU A 12 6.52 -6.22 9.71
N SER A 13 6.54 -7.46 10.20
CA SER A 13 6.33 -7.69 11.62
C SER A 13 7.65 -7.58 12.38
N GLY A 14 7.74 -6.65 13.32
CA GLY A 14 8.93 -6.42 14.15
C GLY A 14 9.27 -7.53 15.15
N THR A 15 8.47 -8.59 15.23
CA THR A 15 8.68 -9.74 16.12
C THR A 15 9.03 -11.01 15.33
N THR A 16 10.03 -11.75 15.80
CA THR A 16 10.43 -13.06 15.26
C THR A 16 9.23 -14.01 15.26
N GLY A 17 8.56 -14.14 14.10
CA GLY A 17 7.39 -15.01 13.90
C GLY A 17 6.07 -14.29 13.58
N GLY A 18 6.03 -12.95 13.56
CA GLY A 18 4.82 -12.26 13.13
C GLY A 18 4.68 -12.23 11.60
N ALA A 19 3.46 -12.40 11.10
CA ALA A 19 3.20 -12.47 9.67
C ALA A 19 3.37 -11.08 9.04
N ARG A 20 4.31 -10.97 8.09
CA ARG A 20 4.33 -9.87 7.12
C ARG A 20 2.95 -9.77 6.49
N ARG A 21 2.41 -8.56 6.43
CA ARG A 21 1.08 -8.31 5.87
C ARG A 21 1.16 -7.29 4.76
N ASP A 22 0.52 -7.57 3.63
CA ASP A 22 0.42 -6.66 2.51
C ASP A 22 -1.03 -6.36 2.13
N GLY A 23 -1.23 -5.17 1.55
CA GLY A 23 -2.53 -4.74 1.07
C GLY A 23 -2.43 -3.60 0.08
N GLU A 24 -3.51 -3.40 -0.67
CA GLU A 24 -3.64 -2.30 -1.64
C GLU A 24 -4.22 -1.07 -0.94
N ILE A 25 -3.64 0.10 -1.22
CA ILE A 25 -4.16 1.39 -0.77
C ILE A 25 -5.33 1.76 -1.67
N VAL A 26 -6.54 1.67 -1.11
CA VAL A 26 -7.81 1.94 -1.80
C VAL A 26 -8.40 3.30 -1.43
N GLY A 27 -7.81 4.01 -0.46
CA GLY A 27 -8.23 5.35 -0.04
C GLY A 27 -7.09 6.14 0.60
N LEU A 28 -7.03 7.44 0.30
CA LEU A 28 -6.13 8.40 0.92
C LEU A 28 -6.95 9.41 1.71
N HIS A 29 -6.58 9.64 2.98
CA HIS A 29 -7.27 10.63 3.81
C HIS A 29 -6.69 12.03 3.59
N HIS A 30 -5.45 12.12 3.13
CA HIS A 30 -4.79 13.38 2.77
C HIS A 30 -4.41 13.41 1.28
N ALA A 31 -4.65 14.55 0.64
CA ALA A 31 -4.41 14.74 -0.79
C ALA A 31 -2.92 14.71 -1.17
N ASP A 32 -2.03 14.96 -0.21
CA ASP A 32 -0.57 14.88 -0.39
C ASP A 32 -0.03 13.45 -0.27
N GLY A 33 -0.91 12.47 -0.10
CA GLY A 33 -0.57 11.06 0.04
C GLY A 33 0.02 10.71 1.40
N THR A 34 -0.07 11.57 2.41
CA THR A 34 0.37 11.24 3.77
C THR A 34 -0.65 10.37 4.51
N PRO A 35 -0.23 9.55 5.49
CA PRO A 35 -1.15 8.69 6.24
C PRO A 35 -2.13 9.51 7.09
N PRO A 36 -3.33 8.98 7.37
CA PRO A 36 -3.69 7.56 7.24
C PRO A 36 -4.21 7.13 5.86
N TYR A 37 -4.20 5.82 5.63
CA TYR A 37 -4.66 5.19 4.39
C TYR A 37 -5.77 4.16 4.65
N ASP A 38 -6.72 4.03 3.73
CA ASP A 38 -7.60 2.86 3.68
C ASP A 38 -6.92 1.75 2.89
N VAL A 39 -6.68 0.62 3.57
CA VAL A 39 -5.93 -0.51 3.01
C VAL A 39 -6.83 -1.72 2.90
N ARG A 40 -6.94 -2.28 1.70
CA ARG A 40 -7.56 -3.59 1.45
C ARG A 40 -6.50 -4.68 1.58
N TRP A 41 -6.57 -5.47 2.63
CA TRP A 41 -5.59 -6.50 2.91
C TRP A 41 -5.73 -7.72 1.99
N SER A 42 -4.60 -8.21 1.46
CA SER A 42 -4.58 -9.34 0.53
C SER A 42 -5.00 -10.67 1.16
N ASP A 43 -4.80 -10.82 2.48
CA ASP A 43 -5.09 -12.05 3.23
C ASP A 43 -6.58 -12.26 3.54
N THR A 44 -7.31 -11.17 3.75
CA THR A 44 -8.68 -11.18 4.31
C THR A 44 -9.67 -10.42 3.43
N GLY A 45 -9.19 -9.63 2.47
CA GLY A 45 -9.99 -8.73 1.65
C GLY A 45 -10.64 -7.57 2.41
N ARG A 46 -10.39 -7.46 3.73
CA ARG A 46 -10.98 -6.40 4.56
C ARG A 46 -10.30 -5.07 4.34
N VAL A 47 -11.08 -4.01 4.36
CA VAL A 47 -10.58 -2.63 4.34
C VAL A 47 -10.46 -2.11 5.77
N THR A 48 -9.29 -1.58 6.13
CA THR A 48 -9.06 -0.92 7.42
C THR A 48 -8.23 0.34 7.26
N VAL A 49 -8.43 1.31 8.13
CA VAL A 49 -7.57 2.49 8.25
C VAL A 49 -6.22 2.09 8.85
N VAL A 50 -5.12 2.49 8.22
CA VAL A 50 -3.74 2.17 8.63
C VAL A 50 -2.95 3.44 8.89
N PHE A 51 -2.28 3.45 10.05
CA PHE A 51 -1.25 4.42 10.42
C PHE A 51 0.10 3.68 10.38
N PRO A 52 0.86 3.81 9.29
CA PRO A 52 2.09 3.05 9.08
C PRO A 52 3.16 3.43 10.10
N GLY A 53 3.76 2.41 10.71
CA GLY A 53 4.95 2.55 11.55
C GLY A 53 6.26 2.53 10.75
N PRO A 54 7.42 2.53 11.43
CA PRO A 54 8.73 2.49 10.78
C PRO A 54 8.99 1.22 9.95
N ASP A 55 8.31 0.11 10.28
CA ASP A 55 8.44 -1.17 9.59
C ASP A 55 7.54 -1.29 8.34
N ALA A 56 6.77 -0.25 8.03
CA ALA A 56 5.94 -0.21 6.85
C ALA A 56 6.69 0.42 5.67
N HIS A 57 6.44 -0.09 4.47
CA HIS A 57 6.91 0.51 3.24
C HIS A 57 5.85 0.45 2.15
N ILE A 58 5.88 1.42 1.24
CA ILE A 58 4.99 1.51 0.09
C ILE A 58 5.74 1.04 -1.15
N ARG A 59 5.09 0.18 -1.92
CA ARG A 59 5.51 -0.21 -3.25
C ARG A 59 4.62 0.52 -4.25
N HIS A 60 5.21 1.51 -4.92
CA HIS A 60 4.58 2.12 -6.07
C HIS A 60 4.54 1.10 -7.19
N LEU A 61 3.35 0.54 -7.42
CA LEU A 61 3.10 -0.25 -8.61
C LEU A 61 2.99 0.78 -9.72
N HIS A 62 4.12 1.09 -10.35
CA HIS A 62 4.11 1.89 -11.57
C HIS A 62 3.00 1.32 -12.45
N HIS A 63 1.98 2.13 -12.72
CA HIS A 63 1.10 1.88 -13.82
C HIS A 63 2.00 1.96 -15.06
N GLU A 64 2.64 0.84 -15.41
CA GLU A 64 3.21 0.63 -16.72
C GLU A 64 2.04 0.78 -17.68
N GLY A 65 1.81 2.02 -18.10
CA GLY A 65 1.51 2.29 -19.48
C GLY A 65 2.59 1.57 -20.27
N GLY A 66 2.32 0.31 -20.60
CA GLY A 66 3.12 -0.44 -21.55
C GLY A 66 3.32 0.48 -22.75
N PRO A 67 4.53 0.50 -23.34
CA PRO A 67 4.75 1.37 -24.47
C PRO A 67 3.72 0.99 -25.52
N ASP A 68 2.85 1.94 -25.88
CA ASP A 68 2.05 1.85 -27.08
C ASP A 68 3.01 1.88 -28.27
N ARG A 69 3.67 0.74 -28.50
CA ARG A 69 4.39 0.39 -29.71
C ARG A 69 3.44 -0.49 -30.49
N ARG A 70 2.68 0.12 -31.38
CA ARG A 70 2.59 -0.20 -32.82
C ARG A 70 1.35 0.47 -33.42
N SER A 71 1.55 1.43 -34.32
CA SER A 71 1.13 1.39 -35.73
C SER A 71 1.64 2.63 -36.45
#